data_AF-A0A2T9YEH7-F1
#
_entry.id   AF-A0A2T9YEH7-F1
#
_cell.length_a   1.000
_cell.length_b   1.000
_cell.length_c   1.000
_cell.angle_alpha   90.00
_cell.angle_beta   90.00
_cell.angle_gamma   90.00
#
_symmetry.space_group_name_H-M   'P 1'
#
loop_
_entity.id
_entity.type
_entity.pdbx_description
1 polymer ?
#
loop_
_entity_poly.entity_id
_entity_poly.type
_entity_poly.pdbx_seq_one_letter_code
_entity_poly.pdbx_strand_id
1 'polypeptide(L)'
;MYNSYSNPQPMTPEQEIDFILEQKRQKDYIRMYSRLVERCFSDCILSFTTKVLSDKEINCAKTCTKKFMKLNDFSTIRFGEENQALIDEQSKAQN
;
A
#
# COMPACT_ATOMS: atom_id res chain seq x y z
N MET A 1 40.13 19.88 -10.88
CA MET A 1 39.35 19.03 -11.79
C MET A 1 37.98 18.78 -11.19
N TYR A 2 37.12 19.79 -11.20
CA TYR A 2 35.71 19.64 -10.82
C TYR A 2 34.93 19.32 -12.09
N ASN A 3 34.23 18.19 -12.08
CA ASN A 3 33.56 17.65 -13.26
C ASN A 3 32.35 18.52 -13.64
N SER A 4 32.27 18.82 -14.93
CA SER A 4 31.32 19.71 -15.58
C SER A 4 29.92 19.08 -15.63
N TYR A 5 28.94 19.75 -15.02
CA TYR A 5 27.54 19.80 -15.42
C TYR A 5 26.99 18.58 -16.17
N SER A 6 26.63 17.52 -15.43
CA SER A 6 25.53 16.66 -15.84
C SER A 6 24.24 17.47 -15.68
N ASN A 7 23.87 18.21 -16.72
CA ASN A 7 22.57 18.88 -16.78
C ASN A 7 21.50 17.77 -16.85
N PRO A 8 20.60 17.63 -15.86
CA PRO A 8 19.58 16.59 -15.94
C PRO A 8 18.76 16.87 -17.20
N GLN A 9 18.69 15.89 -18.10
CA GLN A 9 17.82 15.97 -19.26
C GLN A 9 16.40 16.26 -18.76
N PRO A 10 15.64 17.16 -19.40
CA PRO A 10 14.23 17.31 -19.07
C PRO A 10 13.57 15.94 -19.29
N MET A 11 13.02 15.35 -18.23
CA MET A 11 12.28 14.09 -18.33
C MET A 11 11.14 14.29 -19.34
N THR A 12 10.90 13.28 -20.17
CA THR A 12 9.68 13.29 -21.00
C THR A 12 8.46 13.24 -20.07
N PRO A 13 7.28 13.76 -20.49
CA PRO A 13 6.08 13.71 -19.66
C PRO A 13 5.73 12.29 -19.17
N GLU A 14 6.01 11.28 -19.99
CA GLU A 14 5.84 9.85 -19.65
C GLU A 14 6.77 9.42 -18.50
N GLN A 15 8.05 9.77 -18.57
CA GLN A 15 9.04 9.46 -17.52
C GLN A 15 8.72 10.16 -16.19
N GLU A 16 8.20 11.39 -16.26
CA GLU A 16 7.78 12.12 -15.06
C GLU A 16 6.58 11.44 -14.38
N ILE A 17 5.59 10.99 -15.17
CA ILE A 17 4.45 10.23 -14.66
C ILE A 17 4.91 8.93 -14.01
N ASP A 18 5.77 8.15 -14.67
CA ASP A 18 6.29 6.90 -14.14
C ASP A 18 7.04 7.11 -12.81
N PHE A 19 7.87 8.15 -12.73
CA PHE A 19 8.57 8.51 -11.50
C PHE A 19 7.60 8.87 -10.37
N ILE A 20 6.55 9.65 -10.65
CA ILE A 20 5.53 10.01 -9.67
C ILE A 20 4.75 8.79 -9.21
N LEU A 21 4.40 7.88 -10.13
CA LEU A 21 3.70 6.64 -9.82
C LEU A 21 4.52 5.74 -8.90
N GLU A 22 5.82 5.60 -9.16
CA GLU A 22 6.74 4.84 -8.32
C GLU A 22 6.80 5.39 -6.89
N GLN A 23 6.96 6.71 -6.76
CA GLN A 23 6.97 7.35 -5.44
C GLN A 23 5.65 7.16 -4.68
N LYS A 24 4.51 7.23 -5.38
CA LYS A 24 3.20 6.95 -4.77
C LYS A 24 3.10 5.51 -4.31
N ARG A 25 3.51 4.54 -5.13
CA ARG A 25 3.52 3.12 -4.78
C ARG A 25 4.31 2.85 -3.49
N GLN A 26 5.50 3.43 -3.36
CA GLN A 26 6.32 3.29 -2.16
C GLN A 26 5.65 3.90 -0.93
N LYS A 27 5.09 5.11 -1.08
CA LYS A 27 4.39 5.79 0.02
C LYS A 27 3.18 5.00 0.50
N ASP A 28 2.41 4.44 -0.42
CA ASP A 28 1.21 3.67 -0.10
C ASP A 28 1.56 2.31 0.53
N TYR A 29 2.68 1.70 0.13
CA TYR A 29 3.22 0.53 0.80
C TYR A 29 3.55 0.80 2.27
N ILE A 30 4.25 1.90 2.58
CA ILE A 30 4.59 2.27 3.96
C ILE A 30 3.32 2.54 4.79
N ARG A 31 2.31 3.20 4.20
CA ARG A 31 1.03 3.44 4.86
C ARG A 31 0.30 2.14 5.16
N MET A 32 0.24 1.22 4.20
CA MET A 32 -0.37 -0.10 4.39
C MET A 32 0.33 -0.86 5.51
N TYR A 33 1.67 -0.90 5.48
CA TYR A 33 2.47 -1.56 6.51
C TYR A 33 2.20 -0.98 7.90
N SER A 34 2.17 0.35 8.02
CA SER A 34 1.91 1.02 9.29
C SER A 34 0.53 0.67 9.84
N ARG A 35 -0.51 0.68 8.99
CA ARG A 35 -1.88 0.28 9.36
C ARG A 35 -1.96 -1.18 9.78
N LEU A 36 -1.26 -2.07 9.08
CA LEU A 36 -1.20 -3.49 9.40
C LEU A 36 -0.60 -3.69 10.81
N VAL A 37 0.52 -3.04 11.09
CA VAL A 37 1.21 -3.14 12.39
C VAL A 37 0.32 -2.62 13.50
N GLU A 38 -0.25 -1.41 13.34
CA GLU A 38 -1.16 -0.81 14.32
C GLU A 38 -2.36 -1.71 14.61
N ARG A 39 -3.00 -2.21 13.56
CA ARG A 39 -4.19 -3.06 13.68
C ARG A 39 -3.88 -4.36 14.41
N CYS A 40 -2.86 -5.08 13.98
CA CYS A 40 -2.52 -6.36 14.59
C CYS A 40 -1.97 -6.20 16.01
N PHE A 41 -1.30 -5.08 16.31
CA PHE A 41 -0.90 -4.77 17.67
C PHE A 41 -2.12 -4.55 18.57
N SER A 42 -3.05 -3.68 18.15
CA SER A 42 -4.27 -3.37 18.91
C SER A 42 -5.19 -4.57 19.10
N ASP A 43 -5.31 -5.46 18.12
CA ASP A 43 -6.22 -6.60 18.18
C ASP A 43 -5.64 -7.78 18.97
N CYS A 44 -4.31 -7.95 18.95
CA CYS A 44 -3.67 -9.15 19.49
C CYS A 44 -2.86 -8.94 20.77
N ILE A 45 -2.27 -7.77 21.01
CA ILE A 45 -1.38 -7.53 22.16
C ILE A 45 -2.19 -6.86 23.27
N LEU A 46 -2.70 -7.69 24.18
CA LEU A 46 -3.64 -7.25 25.23
C LEU A 46 -3.01 -7.28 26.63
N SER A 47 -1.89 -7.97 26.82
CA SER A 47 -1.25 -8.16 28.11
C SER A 47 0.10 -7.43 28.18
N PHE A 48 0.23 -6.49 29.11
CA PHE A 48 1.43 -5.67 29.29
C PHE A 48 2.26 -6.07 30.53
N THR A 49 2.24 -7.37 30.88
CA THR A 49 2.93 -7.90 32.08
C THR A 49 4.39 -8.27 31.81
N THR A 50 4.77 -8.52 30.55
CA THR A 50 6.12 -8.93 30.15
C THR A 50 6.61 -8.11 28.95
N LYS A 51 7.93 -7.99 28.80
CA LYS A 51 8.57 -7.36 27.62
C LYS A 51 8.55 -8.25 26.38
N VAL A 52 8.28 -9.54 26.55
CA VAL A 52 8.26 -10.55 25.49
C VAL A 52 6.81 -10.93 25.22
N LEU A 53 6.48 -11.07 23.94
CA LEU A 53 5.16 -11.54 23.51
C LEU A 53 4.96 -13.01 23.87
N SER A 54 3.77 -13.35 24.33
CA SER A 54 3.38 -14.75 24.54
C SER A 54 3.15 -15.48 23.21
N ASP A 55 3.24 -16.81 23.22
CA ASP A 55 2.96 -17.62 22.02
C ASP A 55 1.55 -17.40 21.46
N LYS A 56 0.58 -17.10 22.34
CA LYS A 56 -0.80 -16.76 21.95
C LYS A 56 -0.85 -15.47 21.15
N GLU A 57 -0.17 -14.42 21.63
CA GLU A 57 -0.09 -13.12 20.96
C GLU A 57 0.64 -13.22 19.63
N ILE A 58 1.75 -13.97 19.58
CA ILE A 58 2.50 -14.21 18.35
C ILE A 58 1.63 -14.93 17.31
N ASN A 59 0.91 -15.98 17.71
CA ASN A 59 0.02 -16.72 16.82
C ASN A 59 -1.19 -15.88 16.35
N CYS A 60 -1.72 -15.03 17.22
CA CYS A 60 -2.75 -14.06 16.84
C CYS A 60 -2.20 -13.07 15.79
N ALA A 61 -1.05 -12.44 16.03
CA ALA A 61 -0.46 -11.46 15.12
C ALA A 61 -0.15 -12.07 13.74
N LYS A 62 0.35 -13.32 13.69
CA LYS A 62 0.54 -14.07 12.43
C LYS A 62 -0.76 -14.28 11.67
N THR A 63 -1.83 -14.63 12.38
CA THR A 63 -3.16 -14.86 11.79
C THR A 63 -3.79 -13.55 11.31
N CYS A 64 -3.69 -12.49 12.12
CA CYS A 64 -4.12 -11.13 11.78
C CYS A 64 -3.44 -10.67 10.49
N THR A 65 -2.11 -10.80 10.42
CA THR A 65 -1.33 -10.41 9.23
C THR A 65 -1.80 -11.13 7.98
N LYS A 66 -1.98 -12.45 8.04
CA LYS A 66 -2.48 -13.24 6.89
C LYS A 66 -3.88 -12.79 6.45
N LYS A 67 -4.78 -12.53 7.41
CA LYS A 67 -6.15 -12.08 7.12
C LYS A 67 -6.15 -10.69 6.48
N PHE A 68 -5.38 -9.76 7.04
CA PHE A 68 -5.28 -8.38 6.54
C PHE A 68 -4.75 -8.34 5.11
N MET A 69 -3.66 -9.06 4.80
CA MET A 69 -3.09 -9.06 3.46
C MET A 69 -4.06 -9.65 2.43
N LYS A 70 -4.70 -10.79 2.75
CA LYS A 70 -5.73 -11.37 1.87
C LYS A 70 -6.89 -10.43 1.62
N LEU A 71 -7.33 -9.70 2.66
CA LEU A 71 -8.38 -8.71 2.52
C LEU A 71 -7.94 -7.55 1.62
N ASN A 72 -6.72 -7.05 1.81
CA ASN A 72 -6.20 -5.95 0.99
C ASN A 72 -6.09 -6.33 -0.49
N ASP A 73 -5.58 -7.53 -0.79
CA ASP A 73 -5.51 -8.05 -2.16
C ASP A 73 -6.92 -8.14 -2.77
N PHE A 74 -7.86 -8.71 -2.02
CA PHE A 74 -9.25 -8.83 -2.46
C PHE A 74 -9.92 -7.48 -2.68
N SER A 75 -9.71 -6.52 -1.78
CA SER A 75 -10.22 -5.14 -1.90
C SER A 75 -9.65 -4.45 -3.13
N THR A 76 -8.38 -4.71 -3.48
CA THR A 76 -7.76 -4.15 -4.69
C THR A 76 -8.43 -4.67 -5.96
N ILE A 77 -8.72 -5.98 -6.02
CA ILE A 77 -9.43 -6.59 -7.16
C ILE A 77 -10.82 -5.97 -7.31
N ARG A 78 -11.61 -5.94 -6.23
CA ARG A 78 -12.96 -5.38 -6.27
C ARG A 78 -12.98 -3.90 -6.61
N PHE A 79 -12.05 -3.13 -6.06
CA PHE A 79 -11.93 -1.72 -6.40
C PHE A 79 -11.62 -1.51 -7.89
N GLY A 80 -10.78 -2.35 -8.48
CA GLY A 80 -10.49 -2.32 -9.91
C GLY A 80 -11.72 -2.62 -10.77
N GLU A 81 -12.50 -3.63 -10.40
CA GLU A 81 -13.76 -3.99 -11.09
C GLU A 81 -14.76 -2.83 -11.07
N GLU A 82 -15.00 -2.24 -9.89
CA GLU A 82 -15.93 -1.10 -9.73
C GLU A 82 -15.45 0.15 -10.48
N ASN A 83 -14.14 0.43 -10.43
CA ASN A 83 -13.57 1.57 -11.15
C ASN A 83 -13.74 1.42 -12.67
N GLN A 84 -13.60 0.21 -13.21
CA GLN A 84 -13.84 -0.06 -14.62
C GLN A 84 -15.32 0.13 -14.99
N ALA A 85 -16.25 -0.37 -14.16
CA ALA A 85 -17.68 -0.21 -14.39
C ALA A 85 -18.09 1.26 -14.46
N LEU A 86 -17.55 2.10 -13.57
CA LEU A 86 -17.79 3.55 -13.57
C LEU A 86 -17.28 4.24 -14.84
N ILE A 87 -16.11 3.83 -15.36
CA ILE A 87 -15.57 4.36 -16.62
C ILE A 87 -16.48 3.97 -17.79
N ASP A 88 -16.94 2.72 -17.82
CA ASP A 88 -17.83 2.23 -18.87
C ASP A 88 -19.18 2.96 -18.87
N GLU A 89 -19.76 3.23 -17.69
CA GLU A 89 -20.99 4.03 -17.55
C GLU A 89 -20.81 5.47 -18.04
N GLN A 90 -19.69 6.12 -17.70
CA GLN A 90 -19.37 7.47 -18.17
C GLN A 90 -19.23 7.52 -19.70
N SER A 91 -18.64 6.49 -20.31
CA SER A 91 -18.50 6.41 -21.77
C SER A 91 -19.85 6.31 -22.50
N LYS A 92 -20.85 5.68 -21.86
CA LYS A 92 -22.21 5.54 -22.41
C LYS A 92 -23.03 6.83 -22.27
N ALA A 93 -22.75 7.66 -21.27
CA ALA A 93 -23.44 8.93 -21.05
C ALA A 93 -22.97 10.06 -22.00
N GLN A 94 -21.87 9.87 -22.73
CA GLN A 94 -21.31 10.85 -23.68
C GLN A 94 -21.72 10.61 -25.15
N ASN A 95 -22.50 9.55 -25.41
CA ASN A 95 -23.09 9.23 -26.72
C ASN A 95 -24.63 9.32 -26.65
#